data_AF-A0A960CY00-F1
#
_entry.id   AF-A0A960CY00-F1
#
_cell.length_a   1.000
_cell.length_b   1.000
_cell.length_c   1.000
_cell.angle_alpha   90.00
_cell.angle_beta   90.00
_cell.angle_gamma   90.00
#
_symmetry.space_group_name_H-M   'P 1'
#
loop_
_entity.id
_entity.type
_entity.pdbx_description
1 polymer ?
#
loop_
_entity_poly.entity_id
_entity_poly.type
_entity_poly.pdbx_seq_one_letter_code
_entity_poly.pdbx_strand_id
1 'polypeptide(L)'
;MTHQPGDAPSVPRRTGPFAAGDRVQLTDAKGRHYTMVLTPGAEFHTHRGALQHDAVIGLPEGCVVKSTNGDAFLALRPLLIDYVLSMPRGAQVIYPKDAAQIVHEGDIFPGARVLEAGAGSGALTCSLLRAVGPGGSV
;
A
#
# COMPACT_ATOMS: atom_id res chain seq x y z
N MET A 1 23.65 24.02 6.44
CA MET A 1 22.48 23.19 6.78
C MET A 1 22.89 21.74 6.63
N THR A 2 23.16 21.08 7.74
CA THR A 2 23.56 19.67 7.82
C THR A 2 22.38 18.78 7.46
N HIS A 3 22.47 18.06 6.35
CA HIS A 3 21.53 17.01 5.97
C HIS A 3 21.67 15.87 6.99
N GLN A 4 20.75 15.77 7.94
CA GLN A 4 20.61 14.56 8.75
C GLN A 4 20.29 13.38 7.80
N PRO A 5 20.93 12.22 7.96
CA PRO A 5 20.55 11.05 7.18
C PRO A 5 19.15 10.64 7.62
N GLY A 6 18.15 10.96 6.79
CA GLY A 6 16.78 10.50 6.97
C GLY A 6 16.74 8.97 6.93
N ASP A 7 15.92 8.38 7.81
CA ASP A 7 15.61 6.96 7.87
C ASP A 7 15.55 6.35 6.47
N ALA A 8 16.42 5.38 6.20
CA ALA A 8 16.30 4.58 5.00
C ALA A 8 14.88 3.98 4.96
N PRO A 9 14.17 4.01 3.82
CA PRO A 9 12.83 3.44 3.74
C PRO A 9 12.93 1.96 4.14
N SER A 10 12.33 1.63 5.29
CA SER A 10 12.33 0.26 5.77
C SER A 10 11.59 -0.60 4.74
N VAL A 11 12.19 -1.74 4.37
CA VAL A 11 11.55 -2.68 3.44
C VAL A 11 10.17 -3.01 4.02
N PRO A 12 9.07 -2.83 3.25
CA PRO A 12 7.74 -3.04 3.79
C PRO A 12 7.64 -4.47 4.32
N ARG A 13 7.34 -4.61 5.63
CA ARG A 13 7.15 -5.93 6.22
C ARG A 13 5.94 -6.57 5.56
N ARG A 14 6.13 -7.77 5.02
CA ARG A 14 5.08 -8.55 4.36
C ARG A 14 4.28 -9.39 5.35
N THR A 15 4.83 -9.66 6.53
CA THR A 15 4.26 -10.59 7.52
C THR A 15 4.58 -10.14 8.94
N GLY A 16 3.94 -10.79 9.91
CA GLY A 16 4.13 -10.54 11.33
C GLY A 16 3.27 -9.39 11.86
N PRO A 17 3.43 -9.06 13.15
CA PRO A 17 2.72 -7.95 13.77
C PRO A 17 2.93 -6.63 13.04
N PHE A 18 1.96 -5.73 13.13
CA PHE A 18 2.09 -4.38 12.61
C PHE A 18 3.17 -3.60 13.36
N ALA A 19 3.96 -2.81 12.63
CA ALA A 19 4.97 -1.93 13.20
C ALA A 19 4.76 -0.48 12.75
N ALA A 20 5.41 0.46 13.44
CA ALA A 20 5.53 1.83 12.97
C ALA A 20 6.13 1.86 11.55
N GLY A 21 5.57 2.71 10.69
CA GLY A 21 5.90 2.81 9.28
C GLY A 21 5.11 1.85 8.37
N ASP A 22 4.45 0.82 8.91
CA ASP A 22 3.63 -0.06 8.09
C ASP A 22 2.43 0.72 7.53
N ARG A 23 2.14 0.51 6.25
CA ARG A 23 0.89 0.95 5.63
C ARG A 23 -0.19 -0.09 5.93
N VAL A 24 -1.33 0.38 6.41
CA VAL A 24 -2.48 -0.45 6.78
C VAL A 24 -3.71 -0.04 5.97
N GLN A 25 -4.38 -1.04 5.42
CA GLN A 25 -5.68 -0.95 4.79
C GLN A 25 -6.75 -1.37 5.80
N LEU A 26 -7.58 -0.41 6.20
CA LEU A 26 -8.75 -0.63 7.03
C LEU A 26 -9.97 -0.88 6.14
N THR A 27 -10.70 -1.95 6.43
CA THR A 27 -11.96 -2.28 5.75
C THR A 27 -13.09 -2.27 6.76
N ASP A 28 -14.10 -1.45 6.52
CA ASP A 28 -15.27 -1.37 7.40
C ASP A 28 -16.32 -2.45 7.08
N ALA A 29 -17.37 -2.55 7.89
CA ALA A 29 -18.46 -3.51 7.69
C ALA A 29 -19.25 -3.33 6.37
N LYS A 30 -19.10 -2.19 5.69
CA LYS A 30 -19.70 -1.91 4.37
C LYS A 30 -18.70 -2.16 3.22
N GLY A 31 -17.51 -2.68 3.51
CA GLY A 31 -16.45 -2.92 2.52
C GLY A 31 -15.73 -1.65 2.06
N ARG A 32 -15.87 -0.52 2.75
CA ARG A 32 -15.15 0.70 2.40
C ARG A 32 -13.73 0.65 2.94
N HIS A 33 -12.80 1.09 2.10
CA HIS A 33 -11.37 0.99 2.30
C HIS A 33 -10.78 2.35 2.71
N TYR A 34 -9.97 2.33 3.76
CA TYR A 34 -9.22 3.49 4.25
C TYR A 34 -7.76 3.11 4.42
N THR A 35 -6.85 3.97 4.00
CA THR A 35 -5.41 3.69 4.08
C THR A 35 -4.76 4.65 5.07
N MET A 36 -3.97 4.10 5.99
CA MET A 36 -3.15 4.89 6.92
C MET A 36 -1.72 4.35 6.97
N VAL A 37 -0.79 5.20 7.38
CA VAL A 37 0.58 4.80 7.73
C VAL A 37 0.69 4.86 9.23
N LEU A 38 1.12 3.76 9.86
CA LEU A 38 1.22 3.69 11.30
C LEU A 38 2.34 4.60 11.80
N THR A 39 1.96 5.52 12.66
CA THR A 39 2.84 6.49 13.32
C THR A 39 2.49 6.45 14.80
N PRO A 40 3.44 6.14 15.70
CA PRO A 40 3.18 6.08 17.14
C PRO A 40 2.55 7.36 17.68
N GLY A 41 1.56 7.24 18.56
CA GLY A 41 0.83 8.36 19.16
C GLY A 41 -0.05 9.17 18.20
N ALA A 42 -0.18 8.77 16.93
CA ALA A 42 -1.04 9.45 15.96
C ALA A 42 -2.43 8.81 15.86
N GLU A 43 -3.36 9.59 15.29
CA GLU A 43 -4.76 9.20 15.10
C GLU A 43 -5.17 9.27 13.63
N PHE A 44 -5.88 8.24 13.18
CA PHE A 44 -6.54 8.24 11.88
C PHE A 44 -8.03 8.59 12.02
N HIS A 45 -8.44 9.68 11.36
CA HIS A 45 -9.81 10.19 11.47
C HIS A 45 -10.68 9.72 10.32
N THR A 46 -11.85 9.20 10.66
CA THR A 46 -12.91 8.88 9.71
C THR A 46 -14.21 9.58 10.12
N HIS A 47 -15.21 9.57 9.24
CA HIS A 47 -16.58 9.99 9.59
C HIS A 47 -17.25 9.06 10.63
N ARG A 48 -16.55 8.00 11.07
CA ARG A 48 -16.95 7.04 12.12
C ARG A 48 -16.10 7.17 13.38
N GLY A 49 -15.43 8.29 13.56
CA GLY A 49 -14.55 8.54 14.71
C GLY A 49 -13.09 8.23 14.40
N ALA A 50 -12.27 8.38 15.43
CA ALA A 50 -10.83 8.26 15.36
C ALA A 50 -10.38 6.82 15.68
N LEU A 51 -9.25 6.42 15.08
CA LEU A 51 -8.53 5.18 15.37
C LEU A 51 -7.13 5.54 15.86
N GLN A 52 -6.80 5.12 17.08
CA GLN A 52 -5.46 5.26 17.64
C GLN A 52 -4.51 4.31 16.92
N HIS A 53 -3.41 4.81 16.36
CA HIS A 53 -2.41 3.97 15.70
C HIS A 53 -1.77 2.97 16.67
N ASP A 54 -1.57 3.38 17.93
CA ASP A 54 -1.02 2.53 18.99
C ASP A 54 -1.93 1.34 19.33
N ALA A 55 -3.23 1.42 19.02
CA ALA A 55 -4.14 0.29 19.15
C ALA A 55 -3.99 -0.76 18.03
N VAL A 56 -3.23 -0.45 16.99
CA VAL A 56 -2.97 -1.34 15.84
C VAL A 56 -1.54 -1.87 15.88
N ILE A 57 -0.57 -1.03 16.27
CA ILE A 57 0.84 -1.42 16.37
C ILE A 57 0.99 -2.61 17.35
N GLY A 58 1.73 -3.62 16.92
CA GLY A 58 1.94 -4.86 17.68
C GLY A 58 0.83 -5.91 17.53
N LEU A 59 -0.31 -5.57 16.91
CA LEU A 59 -1.33 -6.57 16.60
C LEU A 59 -0.97 -7.37 15.34
N PRO A 60 -1.42 -8.65 15.25
CA PRO A 60 -1.27 -9.42 14.04
C PRO A 60 -2.15 -8.86 12.91
N GLU A 61 -1.71 -9.10 11.67
CA GLU A 61 -2.51 -8.81 10.49
C GLU A 61 -3.83 -9.60 10.51
N GLY A 62 -4.91 -8.97 10.02
CA GLY A 62 -6.26 -9.53 10.07
C GLY A 62 -7.00 -9.27 11.38
N CYS A 63 -6.42 -8.47 12.30
CA CYS A 63 -7.11 -8.06 13.51
C CYS A 63 -8.29 -7.11 13.20
N VAL A 64 -9.29 -7.12 14.08
CA VAL A 64 -10.38 -6.15 14.08
C VAL A 64 -10.11 -5.10 15.15
N VAL A 65 -10.05 -3.84 14.74
CA VAL A 65 -9.90 -2.69 15.62
C VAL A 65 -11.17 -1.84 15.60
N LYS A 66 -11.45 -1.12 16.69
CA LYS A 66 -12.65 -0.30 16.83
C LYS A 66 -12.28 1.17 16.88
N SER A 67 -13.06 2.01 16.18
CA SER A 67 -12.95 3.46 16.34
C SER A 67 -13.49 3.90 17.70
N THR A 68 -13.28 5.18 18.05
CA THR A 68 -13.87 5.82 19.23
C THR A 68 -15.40 5.71 19.28
N ASN A 69 -16.07 5.58 18.14
CA ASN A 69 -17.53 5.43 18.07
C ASN A 69 -17.99 3.96 18.13
N GLY A 70 -17.05 3.01 18.24
CA GLY A 70 -17.31 1.58 18.34
C GLY A 70 -17.42 0.84 17.00
N ASP A 71 -17.30 1.54 15.87
CA ASP A 71 -17.32 0.93 14.55
C ASP A 71 -16.09 0.02 14.34
N ALA A 72 -16.34 -1.20 13.86
CA ALA A 72 -15.30 -2.19 13.61
C ALA A 72 -14.64 -2.02 12.22
N PHE A 73 -13.32 -2.18 12.20
CA PHE A 73 -12.49 -2.17 10.99
C PHE A 73 -11.56 -3.37 10.99
N LEU A 74 -11.53 -4.11 9.88
CA LEU A 74 -10.53 -5.13 9.60
C LEU A 74 -9.24 -4.46 9.13
N ALA A 75 -8.12 -4.71 9.81
CA ALA A 75 -6.82 -4.17 9.47
C ALA A 75 -5.96 -5.21 8.72
N LEU A 76 -5.58 -4.87 7.49
CA LEU A 76 -4.70 -5.69 6.63
C LEU A 76 -3.58 -4.84 6.07
N ARG A 77 -2.47 -5.45 5.62
CA ARG A 77 -1.52 -4.74 4.76
C ARG A 77 -2.14 -4.60 3.37
N PRO A 78 -1.97 -3.45 2.69
CA PRO A 78 -2.55 -3.24 1.38
C PRO A 78 -1.94 -4.19 0.36
N LEU A 79 -2.81 -4.82 -0.43
CA LEU A 79 -2.43 -5.47 -1.67
C LEU A 79 -2.01 -4.41 -2.70
N LEU A 80 -1.37 -4.85 -3.78
CA LEU A 80 -1.05 -3.93 -4.89
C LEU A 80 -2.32 -3.29 -5.46
N ILE A 81 -3.41 -4.06 -5.55
CA ILE A 81 -4.69 -3.53 -6.02
C ILE A 81 -5.21 -2.42 -5.10
N ASP A 82 -5.10 -2.57 -3.78
CA ASP A 82 -5.52 -1.55 -2.83
C ASP A 82 -4.71 -0.26 -3.01
N TYR A 83 -3.39 -0.41 -3.18
CA TYR A 83 -2.50 0.72 -3.47
C TYR A 83 -2.85 1.40 -4.81
N VAL A 84 -3.05 0.62 -5.87
CA VAL A 84 -3.36 1.14 -7.22
C VAL A 84 -4.71 1.84 -7.29
N LEU A 85 -5.69 1.37 -6.53
CA LEU A 85 -7.02 1.98 -6.53
C LEU A 85 -7.10 3.23 -5.65
N SER A 86 -6.24 3.33 -4.63
CA SER A 86 -6.20 4.45 -3.67
C SER A 86 -5.13 5.51 -3.96
N MET A 87 -4.19 5.27 -4.88
CA MET A 87 -3.13 6.24 -5.17
C MET A 87 -3.70 7.58 -5.67
N PRO A 88 -3.08 8.72 -5.29
CA PRO A 88 -3.42 10.02 -5.84
C PRO A 88 -3.29 10.00 -7.37
N ARG A 89 -4.31 10.51 -8.08
CA ARG A 89 -4.32 10.53 -9.53
C ARG A 89 -3.88 11.91 -10.03
N GLY A 90 -2.68 11.96 -10.61
CA GLY A 90 -2.25 13.09 -11.46
C GLY A 90 -2.59 12.87 -12.94
N ALA A 91 -2.57 11.60 -13.38
CA ALA A 91 -2.99 11.13 -14.70
C ALA A 91 -3.89 9.89 -14.56
N GLN A 92 -4.56 9.51 -15.65
CA GLN A 92 -5.34 8.27 -15.68
C GLN A 92 -4.44 7.07 -15.48
N VAL A 93 -4.85 6.16 -14.59
CA VAL A 93 -4.08 4.96 -14.24
C VAL A 93 -4.53 3.75 -15.06
N ILE A 94 -3.59 2.85 -15.35
CA ILE A 94 -3.89 1.52 -15.88
C ILE A 94 -4.40 0.64 -14.72
N TYR A 95 -5.58 0.05 -14.90
CA TYR A 95 -6.21 -0.79 -13.89
C TYR A 95 -5.65 -2.22 -13.91
N PRO A 96 -5.81 -3.00 -12.81
CA PRO A 96 -5.22 -4.33 -12.68
C PRO A 96 -5.55 -5.30 -13.81
N LYS A 97 -6.76 -5.23 -14.39
CA LYS A 97 -7.16 -6.07 -15.53
C LYS A 97 -6.22 -5.86 -16.72
N ASP A 98 -6.01 -4.60 -17.10
CA ASP A 98 -5.22 -4.27 -18.28
C ASP A 98 -3.71 -4.41 -17.99
N ALA A 99 -3.29 -4.08 -16.78
CA ALA A 99 -1.90 -4.31 -16.34
C ALA A 99 -1.52 -5.80 -16.40
N ALA A 100 -2.41 -6.71 -15.98
CA ALA A 100 -2.19 -8.15 -16.10
C ALA A 100 -2.06 -8.59 -17.56
N GLN A 101 -2.89 -8.05 -18.45
CA GLN A 101 -2.83 -8.35 -19.87
C GLN A 101 -1.54 -7.82 -20.51
N ILE A 102 -1.11 -6.60 -20.18
CA ILE A 102 0.17 -6.02 -20.65
C ILE A 102 1.36 -6.87 -20.20
N VAL A 103 1.40 -7.27 -18.93
CA VAL A 103 2.48 -8.12 -18.40
C VAL A 103 2.52 -9.47 -19.12
N HIS A 104 1.35 -10.06 -19.39
CA HIS A 104 1.25 -11.37 -20.04
C HIS A 104 1.59 -11.31 -21.54
N GLU A 105 0.97 -10.40 -22.29
CA GLU A 105 1.18 -10.26 -23.74
C GLU A 105 2.55 -9.67 -24.08
N GLY A 106 3.11 -8.83 -23.18
CA GLY A 106 4.46 -8.29 -23.31
C GLY A 106 5.58 -9.29 -22.98
N ASP A 107 5.22 -10.53 -22.61
CA ASP A 107 6.15 -11.58 -22.16
C ASP A 107 7.16 -11.05 -21.12
N ILE A 108 6.65 -10.33 -20.11
CA ILE A 108 7.49 -9.71 -19.09
C ILE A 108 7.88 -10.77 -18.05
N PHE A 109 9.18 -11.06 -17.94
CA PHE A 109 9.71 -12.12 -17.09
C PHE A 109 10.73 -11.59 -16.04
N PRO A 110 11.04 -12.37 -14.98
CA PRO A 110 12.05 -11.99 -14.00
C PRO A 110 13.43 -11.76 -14.63
N GLY A 111 14.02 -10.58 -14.42
CA GLY A 111 15.28 -10.16 -15.05
C GLY A 111 15.10 -9.33 -16.33
N ALA A 112 13.87 -9.14 -16.81
CA ALA A 112 13.61 -8.31 -17.98
C ALA A 112 13.99 -6.83 -17.74
N ARG A 113 14.39 -6.17 -18.84
CA ARG A 113 14.60 -4.72 -18.91
C ARG A 113 13.45 -4.14 -19.74
N VAL A 114 12.53 -3.47 -19.07
CA VAL A 114 11.31 -2.92 -19.68
C VAL A 114 11.49 -1.41 -19.79
N LEU A 115 10.98 -0.81 -20.86
CA LEU A 115 10.88 0.65 -20.98
C LEU A 115 9.41 1.03 -20.82
N GLU A 116 9.11 1.88 -19.83
CA GLU A 116 7.81 2.52 -19.69
C GLU A 116 7.93 4.01 -20.05
N ALA A 117 7.08 4.48 -20.97
CA ALA A 117 7.03 5.88 -21.36
C ALA A 117 5.70 6.51 -20.90
N GLY A 118 5.81 7.45 -19.97
CA GLY A 118 4.66 8.05 -19.27
C GLY A 118 4.33 7.29 -17.98
N ALA A 119 5.14 7.46 -16.94
CA ALA A 119 4.93 6.77 -15.66
C ALA A 119 3.60 7.15 -14.97
N GLY A 120 3.10 8.37 -15.22
CA GLY A 120 1.88 8.87 -14.60
C GLY A 120 1.93 8.74 -13.07
N SER A 121 0.87 8.16 -12.48
CA SER A 121 0.81 7.87 -11.04
C SER A 121 1.59 6.60 -10.62
N GLY A 122 2.24 5.91 -11.56
CA GLY A 122 3.07 4.71 -11.32
C GLY A 122 2.31 3.39 -11.21
N ALA A 123 1.02 3.35 -11.60
CA ALA A 123 0.19 2.15 -11.45
C ALA A 123 0.67 0.95 -12.27
N LEU A 124 1.00 1.17 -13.55
CA LEU A 124 1.56 0.14 -14.41
C LEU A 124 2.99 -0.21 -13.97
N THR A 125 3.82 0.81 -13.69
CA THR A 125 5.18 0.65 -13.13
C THR A 125 5.21 -0.32 -11.95
N CYS A 126 4.26 -0.21 -11.01
CA CYS A 126 4.20 -1.11 -9.86
C CYS A 126 3.96 -2.58 -10.25
N SER A 127 3.18 -2.84 -11.30
CA SER A 127 2.94 -4.20 -11.82
C SER A 127 4.17 -4.73 -12.56
N LEU A 128 4.82 -3.88 -13.36
CA LEU A 128 6.06 -4.21 -14.07
C LEU A 128 7.20 -4.53 -13.10
N LEU A 129 7.42 -3.69 -12.08
CA LEU A 129 8.45 -3.92 -11.05
C LEU A 129 8.27 -5.26 -10.31
N ARG A 130 7.01 -5.69 -10.08
CA ARG A 130 6.75 -7.02 -9.51
C ARG A 130 7.07 -8.15 -10.49
N ALA A 131 6.78 -7.97 -11.78
CA ALA A 131 7.01 -8.98 -12.81
C ALA A 131 8.52 -9.17 -13.09
N VAL A 132 9.28 -8.07 -13.22
CA VAL A 132 10.72 -8.13 -13.53
C VAL A 132 11.55 -8.60 -12.33
N GLY A 133 11.03 -8.49 -11.10
CA GLY A 133 11.69 -8.96 -9.89
C GLY A 133 13.03 -8.27 -9.58
N PRO A 134 13.80 -8.78 -8.60
CA PRO A 134 15.01 -8.10 -8.10
C PRO A 134 16.16 -7.98 -9.11
N GLY A 135 16.18 -8.85 -10.12
CA GLY A 135 17.23 -8.87 -11.16
C GLY A 135 16.87 -8.07 -12.42
N GLY A 136 15.66 -7.54 -12.50
CA GLY A 136 15.19 -6.78 -13.66
C GLY A 136 15.08 -5.28 -13.37
N SER A 137 14.63 -4.52 -14.38
CA SER A 137 14.48 -3.07 -14.29
C SER A 137 13.37 -2.57 -15.22
N VAL A 138 12.74 -1.46 -14.85
CA VAL A 138 11.69 -0.74 -15.60
C VAL A 138 12.13 0.71 -15.74
#